data_AF-A0A445FXB7-F1
#
_entry.id   AF-A0A445FXB7-F1
#
_cell.length_a   1.000
_cell.length_b   1.000
_cell.length_c   1.000
_cell.angle_alpha   90.00
_cell.angle_beta   90.00
_cell.angle_gamma   90.00
#
_symmetry.space_group_name_H-M   'P 1'
#
loop_
_entity.id
_entity.type
_entity.pdbx_description
1 polymer ?
#
loop_
_entity_poly.entity_id
_entity_poly.type
_entity_poly.pdbx_seq_one_letter_code
_entity_poly.pdbx_strand_id
1 'polypeptide(L)'
;MSPSSLCSLQTFPPISHALLNRHHKPAHDSTAGVRRRTPYVVCAEKGSRASTRSADDYHATLKALNSKGRFPRKSLGQHYMLNADINDQLAGAAGVEQGDVVLEIGPGTGSLTNVLLNSGAFVLAVEKDKHMAALVSERFSSTGKLKVLTEDIVKCHVRSHMSSLVGSINPESRKAKVVANIPFNISTDVIKLLLPMGDIFSEVVLLLQEETAVRLVVSSLRTPEYRPINVFVNFYSDPEYKLEVPRTNFFPQPNVDAAVVSFKLKLPSEYPQVSSTKSFFSMVNSAFNEKRKMLRKSLQHICTSLEIEEALTSIGLLATSRPEELTLDDFVKLHNLIAKE
;
A
#
# COMPACT_ATOMS: atom_id res chain seq x y z
N MET A 1 33.16 6.56 35.32
CA MET A 1 31.71 6.52 35.61
C MET A 1 31.15 7.81 35.05
N SER A 2 30.48 7.73 33.92
CA SER A 2 30.11 8.87 33.06
C SER A 2 28.62 8.81 32.74
N PRO A 3 27.97 9.94 32.47
CA PRO A 3 26.59 10.17 32.88
C PRO A 3 25.53 9.80 31.83
N SER A 4 24.35 9.55 32.38
CA SER A 4 23.00 9.51 31.84
C SER A 4 22.77 10.17 30.47
N SER A 5 22.23 9.35 29.57
CA SER A 5 21.65 9.74 28.28
C SER A 5 20.34 10.51 28.45
N LEU A 6 20.37 11.79 28.08
CA LEU A 6 19.20 12.63 27.89
C LEU A 6 18.37 12.08 26.71
N CYS A 7 17.20 11.53 27.02
CA CYS A 7 16.17 11.23 26.04
C CYS A 7 15.58 12.58 25.56
N SER A 8 15.76 12.92 24.28
CA SER A 8 15.20 14.12 23.69
C SER A 8 13.67 14.00 23.64
N LEU A 9 12.98 14.66 24.57
CA LEU A 9 11.53 14.83 24.54
C LEU A 9 11.16 15.63 23.29
N GLN A 10 10.66 14.95 22.26
CA GLN A 10 9.98 15.62 21.15
C GLN A 10 8.66 16.16 21.70
N THR A 11 8.59 17.48 21.90
CA THR A 11 7.38 18.17 22.33
C THR A 11 6.33 18.08 21.23
N PHE A 12 5.07 17.85 21.62
CA PHE A 12 3.94 17.92 20.70
C PHE A 12 3.92 19.30 20.02
N PRO A 13 3.67 19.40 18.71
CA PRO A 13 3.52 20.69 18.07
C PRO A 13 2.37 21.46 18.72
N PRO A 14 2.51 22.79 18.94
CA PRO A 14 1.44 23.60 19.49
C PRO A 14 0.24 23.58 18.53
N ILE A 15 -0.97 23.63 19.09
CA ILE A 15 -2.19 23.86 18.31
C ILE A 15 -2.07 25.25 17.66
N SER A 16 -1.68 25.31 16.40
CA SER A 16 -1.56 26.55 15.64
C SER A 16 -2.79 26.75 14.77
N HIS A 17 -3.54 27.83 15.02
CA HIS A 17 -4.65 28.30 14.17
C HIS A 17 -4.16 29.09 12.93
N ALA A 18 -2.86 29.13 12.64
CA ALA A 18 -2.30 30.06 11.65
C ALA A 18 -1.96 29.39 10.31
N LEU A 19 -2.98 28.99 9.54
CA LEU A 19 -2.89 28.81 8.08
C LEU A 19 -4.17 29.34 7.42
N LEU A 20 -4.51 30.60 7.69
CA LEU A 20 -5.53 31.32 6.95
C LEU A 20 -5.00 32.72 6.61
N ASN A 21 -5.18 33.09 5.34
CA ASN A 21 -4.97 34.41 4.73
C ASN A 21 -3.56 34.76 4.25
N ARG A 22 -3.27 34.36 3.00
CA ARG A 22 -2.60 35.26 2.05
C ARG A 22 -3.51 35.48 0.84
N HIS A 23 -4.33 36.52 0.92
CA HIS A 23 -5.02 37.06 -0.26
C HIS A 23 -4.01 37.83 -1.12
N HIS A 24 -3.77 37.35 -2.34
CA HIS A 24 -3.22 38.19 -3.40
C HIS A 24 -4.32 39.12 -3.92
N LYS A 25 -4.07 40.43 -3.86
CA LYS A 25 -4.87 41.44 -4.60
C LYS A 25 -4.51 41.37 -6.09
N PRO A 26 -5.48 41.38 -7.03
CA PRO A 26 -5.17 41.66 -8.42
C PRO A 26 -5.15 43.18 -8.66
N ALA A 27 -4.14 43.63 -9.39
CA ALA A 27 -4.09 44.99 -9.94
C ALA A 27 -4.88 45.02 -11.27
N HIS A 28 -5.68 46.06 -11.44
CA HIS A 28 -6.29 46.44 -12.71
C HIS A 28 -5.21 46.87 -13.71
N ASP A 29 -5.31 46.42 -14.97
CA ASP A 29 -5.17 47.36 -16.08
C ASP A 29 -5.90 46.88 -17.33
N SER A 30 -6.41 47.85 -18.07
CA SER A 30 -7.29 47.72 -19.24
C SER A 30 -6.53 47.75 -20.55
N THR A 31 -6.93 46.95 -21.54
CA THR A 31 -7.05 47.34 -22.97
C THR A 31 -7.64 46.21 -23.82
N ALA A 32 -8.32 46.62 -24.89
CA ALA A 32 -9.28 45.88 -25.69
C ALA A 32 -8.69 44.90 -26.71
N GLY A 33 -9.47 43.87 -27.11
CA GLY A 33 -9.20 43.14 -28.35
C GLY A 33 -9.84 41.75 -28.49
N VAL A 34 -10.87 41.67 -29.34
CA VAL A 34 -11.27 40.52 -30.18
C VAL A 34 -12.03 39.34 -29.53
N ARG A 35 -13.30 39.23 -29.93
CA ARG A 35 -14.23 38.12 -29.68
C ARG A 35 -13.80 36.82 -30.37
N ARG A 36 -13.66 35.73 -29.61
CA ARG A 36 -13.94 34.36 -30.06
C ARG A 36 -14.71 33.61 -28.97
N ARG A 37 -15.85 33.02 -29.36
CA ARG A 37 -16.75 32.25 -28.48
C ARG A 37 -16.20 30.83 -28.32
N THR A 38 -15.97 30.41 -27.08
CA THR A 38 -15.85 28.99 -26.66
C THR A 38 -16.74 28.79 -25.42
N PRO A 39 -17.37 27.61 -25.25
CA PRO A 39 -18.36 27.40 -24.21
C PRO A 39 -17.67 27.22 -22.85
N TYR A 40 -18.12 28.00 -21.88
CA TYR A 40 -17.68 27.91 -20.48
C TYR A 40 -18.42 26.73 -19.82
N VAL A 41 -17.68 25.71 -19.38
CA VAL A 41 -18.18 24.72 -18.43
C VAL A 41 -18.14 25.39 -17.06
N VAL A 42 -19.31 25.53 -16.43
CA VAL A 42 -19.44 26.02 -15.06
C VAL A 42 -18.84 24.97 -14.12
N CYS A 43 -17.64 25.22 -13.60
CA CYS A 43 -17.13 24.49 -12.45
C CYS A 43 -17.96 24.88 -11.22
N ALA A 44 -18.71 23.92 -10.69
CA ALA A 44 -19.38 24.06 -9.41
C ALA A 44 -18.33 24.30 -8.30
N GLU A 45 -18.58 25.30 -7.47
CA GLU A 45 -17.78 25.64 -6.30
C GLU A 45 -17.66 24.44 -5.35
N LYS A 46 -16.44 23.92 -5.17
CA LYS A 46 -16.14 23.03 -4.04
C LYS A 46 -16.18 23.86 -2.76
N GLY A 47 -17.30 23.80 -2.07
CA GLY A 47 -17.56 24.53 -0.82
C GLY A 47 -16.59 24.20 0.32
N SER A 48 -16.51 25.13 1.26
CA SER A 48 -15.76 25.24 2.53
C SER A 48 -15.83 24.06 3.53
N ARG A 49 -16.27 22.86 3.11
CA ARG A 49 -16.44 21.66 3.95
C ARG A 49 -15.17 20.83 4.13
N ALA A 50 -14.21 20.93 3.22
CA ALA A 50 -12.97 20.15 3.27
C ALA A 50 -12.00 20.67 4.37
N SER A 51 -11.87 22.00 4.50
CA SER A 51 -10.93 22.61 5.45
C SER A 51 -11.32 22.40 6.91
N THR A 52 -12.63 22.31 7.22
CA THR A 52 -13.14 22.03 8.57
C THR A 52 -12.93 20.58 8.99
N ARG A 53 -13.14 19.61 8.09
CA ARG A 53 -12.90 18.18 8.36
C ARG A 53 -11.44 17.84 8.62
N SER A 54 -10.52 18.45 7.86
CA SER A 54 -9.07 18.25 8.03
C SER A 54 -8.58 18.70 9.42
N ALA A 55 -9.09 19.81 9.94
CA ALA A 55 -8.78 20.28 11.28
C ALA A 55 -9.30 19.31 12.37
N ASP A 56 -10.50 18.77 12.20
CA ASP A 56 -11.11 17.84 13.16
C ASP A 56 -10.31 16.54 13.31
N ASP A 57 -9.78 15.98 12.22
CA ASP A 57 -8.98 14.73 12.26
C ASP A 57 -7.58 14.94 12.84
N TYR A 58 -6.94 16.09 12.56
CA TYR A 58 -5.69 16.51 13.22
C TYR A 58 -5.90 16.61 14.74
N HIS A 59 -6.96 17.30 15.16
CA HIS A 59 -7.31 17.45 16.57
C HIS A 59 -7.71 16.12 17.22
N ALA A 60 -8.46 15.26 16.53
CA ALA A 60 -8.85 13.95 17.04
C ALA A 60 -7.63 13.03 17.22
N THR A 61 -6.70 13.02 16.27
CA THR A 61 -5.47 12.22 16.34
C THR A 61 -4.59 12.67 17.51
N LEU A 62 -4.33 13.97 17.65
CA LEU A 62 -3.54 14.49 18.76
C LEU A 62 -4.26 14.34 20.11
N LYS A 63 -5.59 14.53 20.16
CA LYS A 63 -6.38 14.29 21.38
C LYS A 63 -6.33 12.83 21.80
N ALA A 64 -6.44 11.89 20.85
CA ALA A 64 -6.32 10.46 21.11
C ALA A 64 -4.95 10.13 21.73
N LEU A 65 -3.86 10.66 21.17
CA LEU A 65 -2.50 10.46 21.68
C LEU A 65 -2.28 11.12 23.06
N ASN A 66 -2.77 12.35 23.24
CA ASN A 66 -2.59 13.14 24.48
C ASN A 66 -3.43 12.63 25.66
N SER A 67 -4.64 12.13 25.41
CA SER A 67 -5.62 11.76 26.46
C SER A 67 -5.12 10.71 27.46
N LYS A 68 -4.06 9.98 27.13
CA LYS A 68 -3.48 8.93 28.00
C LYS A 68 -1.96 9.05 28.17
N GLY A 69 -1.39 10.24 27.92
CA GLY A 69 0.04 10.51 28.10
C GLY A 69 0.95 9.63 27.24
N ARG A 70 0.53 9.31 26.01
CA ARG A 70 1.21 8.34 25.16
C ARG A 70 2.03 9.01 24.06
N PHE A 71 3.15 8.36 23.77
CA PHE A 71 4.04 8.74 22.69
C PHE A 71 4.04 7.64 21.61
N PRO A 72 4.10 8.02 20.32
CA PRO A 72 4.25 7.07 19.22
C PRO A 72 5.44 6.14 19.42
N ARG A 73 5.23 4.84 19.25
CA ARG A 73 6.25 3.82 19.45
C ARG A 73 7.07 3.61 18.18
N LYS A 74 8.31 4.11 18.18
CA LYS A 74 9.27 3.91 17.08
C LYS A 74 9.46 2.43 16.71
N SER A 75 9.47 1.53 17.70
CA SER A 75 9.62 0.09 17.46
C SER A 75 8.45 -0.57 16.72
N LEU A 76 7.30 0.09 16.67
CA LEU A 76 6.13 -0.35 15.90
C LEU A 76 5.97 0.42 14.58
N GLY A 77 6.90 1.32 14.23
CA GLY A 77 6.82 2.13 13.01
C GLY A 77 5.61 3.05 12.97
N GLN A 78 5.10 3.51 14.12
CA GLN A 78 3.88 4.32 14.20
C GLN A 78 4.10 5.73 13.63
N HIS A 79 3.46 5.99 12.49
CA HIS A 79 3.33 7.29 11.85
C HIS A 79 1.85 7.54 11.52
N TYR A 80 1.23 8.48 12.23
CA TYR A 80 -0.20 8.75 12.10
C TYR A 80 -0.45 9.78 11.00
N MET A 81 -1.37 9.48 10.09
CA MET A 81 -1.83 10.41 9.06
C MET A 81 -2.59 11.57 9.71
N LEU A 82 -2.16 12.80 9.44
CA LEU A 82 -2.76 14.04 9.93
C LEU A 82 -3.74 14.67 8.93
N ASN A 83 -3.72 14.22 7.67
CA ASN A 83 -4.49 14.83 6.60
C ASN A 83 -5.61 13.89 6.13
N ALA A 84 -6.86 14.29 6.42
CA ALA A 84 -8.06 13.56 6.04
C ALA A 84 -8.20 13.38 4.51
N ASP A 85 -7.77 14.36 3.71
CA ASP A 85 -7.89 14.29 2.25
C ASP A 85 -7.07 13.14 1.65
N ILE A 86 -5.98 12.74 2.31
CA ILE A 86 -5.19 11.57 1.87
C ILE A 86 -5.90 10.25 2.24
N ASN A 87 -6.60 10.21 3.38
CA ASN A 87 -7.43 9.04 3.73
C ASN A 87 -8.61 8.88 2.75
N ASP A 88 -9.22 10.00 2.34
CA ASP A 88 -10.25 10.00 1.29
C ASP A 88 -9.69 9.51 -0.05
N GLN A 89 -8.47 9.94 -0.42
CA GLN A 89 -7.78 9.45 -1.63
C GLN A 89 -7.44 7.96 -1.55
N LEU A 90 -7.04 7.43 -0.39
CA LEU A 90 -6.82 6.00 -0.17
C LEU A 90 -8.10 5.18 -0.40
N ALA A 91 -9.21 5.59 0.24
CA ALA A 91 -10.50 4.93 0.07
C ALA A 91 -11.03 5.06 -1.38
N GLY A 92 -10.82 6.22 -2.00
CA GLY A 92 -11.18 6.48 -3.39
C GLY A 92 -10.38 5.67 -4.39
N ALA A 93 -9.07 5.48 -4.16
CA ALA A 93 -8.21 4.65 -5.01
C ALA A 93 -8.63 3.16 -4.98
N ALA A 94 -9.17 2.68 -3.86
CA ALA A 94 -9.78 1.35 -3.76
C ALA A 94 -11.22 1.29 -4.29
N GLY A 95 -11.79 2.43 -4.66
CA GLY A 95 -13.19 2.57 -5.07
C GLY A 95 -14.15 2.03 -4.02
N VAL A 96 -13.93 2.32 -2.73
CA VAL A 96 -14.78 1.80 -1.63
C VAL A 96 -16.19 2.36 -1.76
N GLU A 97 -17.17 1.45 -1.78
CA GLU A 97 -18.59 1.76 -1.88
C GLU A 97 -19.37 1.30 -0.64
N GLN A 98 -20.62 1.74 -0.54
CA GLN A 98 -21.54 1.28 0.50
C GLN A 98 -21.73 -0.23 0.44
N GLY A 99 -21.58 -0.90 1.60
CA GLY A 99 -21.75 -2.34 1.71
C GLY A 99 -20.51 -3.17 1.37
N ASP A 100 -19.42 -2.54 0.92
CA ASP A 100 -18.14 -3.24 0.75
C ASP A 100 -17.60 -3.76 2.08
N VAL A 101 -16.84 -4.86 2.02
CA VAL A 101 -16.05 -5.37 3.14
C VAL A 101 -14.59 -4.99 2.93
N VAL A 102 -14.01 -4.29 3.90
CA VAL A 102 -12.64 -3.76 3.82
C VAL A 102 -11.78 -4.31 4.95
N LEU A 103 -10.61 -4.85 4.62
CA LEU A 103 -9.53 -5.09 5.57
C LEU A 103 -8.70 -3.81 5.72
N GLU A 104 -8.60 -3.30 6.94
CA GLU A 104 -7.67 -2.23 7.32
C GLU A 104 -6.55 -2.81 8.19
N ILE A 105 -5.30 -2.46 7.88
CA ILE A 105 -4.12 -2.92 8.63
C ILE A 105 -3.51 -1.73 9.36
N GLY A 106 -3.41 -1.82 10.68
CA GLY A 106 -2.87 -0.75 11.52
C GLY A 106 -3.75 0.50 11.57
N PRO A 107 -5.02 0.39 12.04
CA PRO A 107 -5.93 1.53 12.11
C PRO A 107 -5.43 2.68 12.99
N GLY A 108 -4.55 2.40 13.97
CA GLY A 108 -3.99 3.41 14.86
C GLY A 108 -5.06 4.19 15.62
N THR A 109 -5.14 5.50 15.39
CA THR A 109 -6.16 6.38 15.99
C THR A 109 -7.54 6.27 15.31
N GLY A 110 -7.63 5.54 14.20
CA GLY A 110 -8.87 5.32 13.45
C GLY A 110 -9.22 6.42 12.45
N SER A 111 -8.24 7.21 11.98
CA SER A 111 -8.47 8.28 11.00
C SER A 111 -8.90 7.72 9.63
N LEU A 112 -8.23 6.68 9.15
CA LEU A 112 -8.64 5.97 7.93
C LEU A 112 -9.92 5.14 8.16
N THR A 113 -10.01 4.45 9.31
CA THR A 113 -11.24 3.76 9.73
C THR A 113 -12.48 4.64 9.65
N ASN A 114 -12.39 5.91 10.09
CA ASN A 114 -13.48 6.88 10.01
C ASN A 114 -13.96 7.08 8.57
N VAL A 115 -13.03 7.28 7.63
CA VAL A 115 -13.35 7.45 6.20
C VAL A 115 -14.04 6.21 5.64
N LEU A 116 -13.48 5.02 5.90
CA LEU A 116 -14.05 3.75 5.42
C LEU A 116 -15.47 3.51 5.94
N LEU A 117 -15.71 3.75 7.23
CA LEU A 117 -17.04 3.61 7.84
C LEU A 117 -18.03 4.65 7.31
N ASN A 118 -17.59 5.88 7.07
CA ASN A 118 -18.42 6.94 6.49
C ASN A 118 -18.81 6.67 5.03
N SER A 119 -17.99 5.94 4.28
CA SER A 119 -18.36 5.39 2.96
C SER A 119 -19.40 4.27 3.04
N GLY A 120 -19.75 3.82 4.25
CA GLY A 120 -20.77 2.80 4.50
C GLY A 120 -20.25 1.37 4.47
N ALA A 121 -18.94 1.18 4.39
CA ALA A 121 -18.29 -0.13 4.38
C ALA A 121 -18.34 -0.83 5.75
N PHE A 122 -18.17 -2.15 5.72
CA PHE A 122 -17.87 -2.96 6.89
C PHE A 122 -16.36 -3.15 6.97
N VAL A 123 -15.76 -2.83 8.12
CA VAL A 123 -14.32 -2.81 8.29
C VAL A 123 -13.89 -3.91 9.24
N LEU A 124 -12.97 -4.77 8.78
CA LEU A 124 -12.13 -5.61 9.63
C LEU A 124 -10.80 -4.91 9.82
N ALA A 125 -10.52 -4.41 11.02
CA ALA A 125 -9.24 -3.80 11.32
C ALA A 125 -8.32 -4.78 12.07
N VAL A 126 -7.06 -4.91 11.66
CA VAL A 126 -6.04 -5.68 12.37
C VAL A 126 -5.02 -4.72 13.00
N GLU A 127 -4.95 -4.71 14.33
CA GLU A 127 -4.09 -3.80 15.09
C GLU A 127 -3.22 -4.57 16.08
N LYS A 128 -1.90 -4.37 15.99
CA LYS A 128 -0.93 -5.06 16.84
C LYS A 128 -0.79 -4.40 18.22
N ASP A 129 -0.97 -3.08 18.30
CA ASP A 129 -0.96 -2.36 19.57
C ASP A 129 -2.32 -2.51 20.26
N LYS A 130 -2.37 -3.34 21.31
CA LYS A 130 -3.57 -3.60 22.13
C LYS A 130 -4.31 -2.32 22.56
N HIS A 131 -3.58 -1.23 22.79
CA HIS A 131 -4.19 0.01 23.22
C HIS A 131 -4.83 0.79 22.08
N MET A 132 -4.20 0.79 20.90
CA MET A 132 -4.81 1.38 19.70
C MET A 132 -6.03 0.56 19.27
N ALA A 133 -5.93 -0.77 19.37
CA ALA A 133 -7.05 -1.68 19.13
C ALA A 133 -8.25 -1.36 20.04
N ALA A 134 -8.02 -1.19 21.35
CA ALA A 134 -9.06 -0.79 22.28
C ALA A 134 -9.63 0.60 21.99
N LEU A 135 -8.75 1.58 21.69
CA LEU A 135 -9.14 2.95 21.37
C LEU A 135 -10.05 3.03 20.15
N VAL A 136 -9.66 2.40 19.04
CA VAL A 136 -10.45 2.43 17.81
C VAL A 136 -11.76 1.65 17.97
N SER A 137 -11.74 0.54 18.72
CA SER A 137 -12.96 -0.21 19.06
C SER A 137 -13.95 0.64 19.86
N GLU A 138 -13.49 1.34 20.89
CA GLU A 138 -14.31 2.21 21.73
C GLU A 138 -14.89 3.37 20.90
N ARG A 139 -14.05 4.03 20.09
CA ARG A 139 -14.41 5.18 19.26
C ARG A 139 -15.56 4.88 18.30
N PHE A 140 -15.62 3.69 17.73
CA PHE A 140 -16.62 3.31 16.73
C PHE A 140 -17.59 2.21 17.20
N SER A 141 -17.68 1.99 18.51
CA SER A 141 -18.51 0.94 19.13
C SER A 141 -20.00 1.01 18.75
N SER A 142 -20.53 2.22 18.52
CA SER A 142 -21.92 2.44 18.13
C SER A 142 -22.25 2.15 16.66
N THR A 143 -21.24 1.92 15.82
CA THR A 143 -21.45 1.79 14.36
C THR A 143 -22.00 0.43 13.95
N GLY A 144 -21.68 -0.63 14.70
CA GLY A 144 -21.99 -2.02 14.32
C GLY A 144 -21.28 -2.51 13.04
N LYS A 145 -20.37 -1.71 12.47
CA LYS A 145 -19.71 -1.97 11.17
C LYS A 145 -18.20 -2.16 11.28
N LEU A 146 -17.64 -2.05 12.48
CA LEU A 146 -16.23 -2.26 12.74
C LEU A 146 -16.01 -3.52 13.59
N LYS A 147 -15.14 -4.41 13.13
CA LYS A 147 -14.55 -5.49 13.93
C LYS A 147 -13.05 -5.27 14.03
N VAL A 148 -12.52 -5.28 15.25
CA VAL A 148 -11.08 -5.05 15.50
C VAL A 148 -10.45 -6.33 16.03
N LEU A 149 -9.41 -6.81 15.34
CA LEU A 149 -8.58 -7.93 15.76
C LEU A 149 -7.29 -7.41 16.35
N THR A 150 -7.00 -7.82 17.59
CA THR A 150 -5.76 -7.44 18.27
C THR A 150 -4.65 -8.46 17.96
N GLU A 151 -4.15 -8.43 16.73
CA GLU A 151 -3.20 -9.42 16.20
C GLU A 151 -2.06 -8.75 15.42
N ASP A 152 -0.98 -9.49 15.20
CA ASP A 152 0.07 -9.13 14.25
C ASP A 152 -0.36 -9.58 12.85
N ILE A 153 -0.54 -8.66 11.90
CA ILE A 153 -1.00 -8.98 10.55
C ILE A 153 -0.12 -10.04 9.86
N VAL A 154 1.19 -10.02 10.09
CA VAL A 154 2.14 -10.97 9.48
C VAL A 154 1.93 -12.40 10.00
N LYS A 155 1.28 -12.56 11.15
CA LYS A 155 0.95 -13.84 11.78
C LYS A 155 -0.56 -14.15 11.75
N CYS A 156 -1.36 -13.24 11.19
CA CYS A 156 -2.81 -13.32 11.22
C CYS A 156 -3.31 -14.30 10.17
N HIS A 157 -4.31 -15.11 10.53
CA HIS A 157 -5.00 -15.99 9.59
C HIS A 157 -6.07 -15.21 8.81
N VAL A 158 -5.63 -14.25 7.99
CA VAL A 158 -6.49 -13.29 7.27
C VAL A 158 -7.63 -13.98 6.54
N ARG A 159 -7.34 -15.06 5.80
CA ARG A 159 -8.35 -15.84 5.07
C ARG A 159 -9.50 -16.30 5.96
N SER A 160 -9.20 -16.87 7.12
CA SER A 160 -10.21 -17.39 8.05
C SER A 160 -11.13 -16.27 8.56
N HIS A 161 -10.52 -15.17 8.99
CA HIS A 161 -11.27 -14.01 9.50
C HIS A 161 -12.14 -13.35 8.43
N MET A 162 -11.63 -13.24 7.21
CA MET A 162 -12.37 -12.66 6.08
C MET A 162 -13.54 -13.54 5.65
N SER A 163 -13.33 -14.85 5.48
CA SER A 163 -14.41 -15.78 5.13
C SER A 163 -15.56 -15.75 6.14
N SER A 164 -15.25 -15.70 7.43
CA SER A 164 -16.26 -15.58 8.49
C SER A 164 -17.05 -14.27 8.38
N LEU A 165 -16.36 -13.13 8.14
CA LEU A 165 -17.00 -11.83 8.06
C LEU A 165 -17.86 -11.67 6.80
N VAL A 166 -17.32 -12.01 5.64
CA VAL A 166 -18.03 -11.90 4.34
C VAL A 166 -19.30 -12.75 4.36
N GLY A 167 -19.20 -14.00 4.84
CA GLY A 167 -20.37 -14.89 4.97
C GLY A 167 -21.46 -14.37 5.90
N SER A 168 -21.13 -13.46 6.82
CA SER A 168 -22.09 -12.86 7.76
C SER A 168 -22.82 -11.63 7.18
N ILE A 169 -22.21 -10.95 6.20
CA ILE A 169 -22.66 -9.63 5.74
C ILE A 169 -23.30 -9.70 4.36
N ASN A 170 -22.71 -10.44 3.43
CA ASN A 170 -23.18 -10.46 2.04
C ASN A 170 -23.00 -11.85 1.42
N PRO A 171 -24.09 -12.62 1.25
CA PRO A 171 -24.06 -13.91 0.54
C PRO A 171 -23.72 -13.76 -0.95
N GLU A 172 -23.99 -12.60 -1.55
CA GLU A 172 -23.72 -12.33 -2.96
C GLU A 172 -22.32 -11.71 -3.16
N SER A 173 -21.31 -12.57 -3.07
CA SER A 173 -20.08 -12.60 -3.89
C SER A 173 -19.42 -11.28 -4.31
N ARG A 174 -19.36 -10.24 -3.46
CA ARG A 174 -18.38 -9.17 -3.66
C ARG A 174 -17.11 -9.52 -2.90
N LYS A 175 -16.00 -9.66 -3.64
CA LYS A 175 -14.67 -9.78 -3.05
C LYS A 175 -14.40 -8.56 -2.17
N ALA A 176 -13.71 -8.78 -1.06
CA ALA A 176 -13.31 -7.72 -0.17
C ALA A 176 -12.23 -6.82 -0.82
N LYS A 177 -11.91 -5.72 -0.14
CA LYS A 177 -10.81 -4.81 -0.50
C LYS A 177 -9.85 -4.67 0.67
N VAL A 178 -8.62 -4.27 0.41
CA VAL A 178 -7.67 -3.87 1.46
C VAL A 178 -7.36 -2.39 1.29
N VAL A 179 -7.47 -1.60 2.36
CA VAL A 179 -7.07 -0.18 2.38
C VAL A 179 -6.30 0.07 3.66
N ALA A 180 -5.02 0.43 3.56
CA ALA A 180 -4.19 0.58 4.75
C ALA A 180 -3.06 1.59 4.62
N ASN A 181 -2.82 2.33 5.71
CA ASN A 181 -1.56 3.04 5.97
C ASN A 181 -0.68 2.16 6.86
N ILE A 182 0.14 1.31 6.24
CA ILE A 182 0.89 0.28 6.98
C ILE A 182 2.21 0.81 7.56
N PRO A 183 2.67 0.25 8.69
CA PRO A 183 4.02 0.50 9.17
C PRO A 183 5.07 0.12 8.11
N PHE A 184 6.00 1.04 7.85
CA PHE A 184 6.93 0.89 6.72
C PHE A 184 7.83 -0.35 6.79
N ASN A 185 8.12 -0.83 7.99
CA ASN A 185 9.00 -1.97 8.22
C ASN A 185 8.37 -3.34 7.88
N ILE A 186 7.06 -3.41 7.60
CA ILE A 186 6.36 -4.66 7.28
C ILE A 186 5.85 -4.73 5.83
N SER A 187 6.17 -3.74 5.00
CA SER A 187 5.61 -3.59 3.65
C SER A 187 5.75 -4.85 2.78
N THR A 188 6.95 -5.42 2.71
CA THR A 188 7.20 -6.64 1.91
C THR A 188 6.42 -7.85 2.44
N ASP A 189 6.31 -8.01 3.75
CA ASP A 189 5.61 -9.14 4.36
C ASP A 189 4.09 -9.03 4.13
N VAL A 190 3.54 -7.83 4.25
CA VAL A 190 2.13 -7.55 3.94
C VAL A 190 1.83 -7.83 2.47
N ILE A 191 2.68 -7.38 1.55
CA ILE A 191 2.52 -7.66 0.12
C ILE A 191 2.56 -9.16 -0.16
N LYS A 192 3.54 -9.88 0.39
CA LYS A 192 3.66 -11.34 0.21
C LYS A 192 2.48 -12.11 0.80
N LEU A 193 1.89 -11.60 1.87
CA LEU A 193 0.69 -12.17 2.49
C LEU A 193 -0.55 -11.96 1.63
N LEU A 194 -0.78 -10.73 1.15
CA LEU A 194 -2.07 -10.33 0.57
C LEU A 194 -2.21 -10.63 -0.93
N LEU A 195 -1.18 -10.39 -1.75
CA LEU A 195 -1.33 -10.48 -3.20
C LEU A 195 -1.77 -11.88 -3.69
N PRO A 196 -1.34 -13.00 -3.08
CA PRO A 196 -1.83 -14.33 -3.47
C PRO A 196 -3.31 -14.60 -3.17
N MET A 197 -3.99 -13.71 -2.44
CA MET A 197 -5.38 -13.88 -2.01
C MET A 197 -6.39 -13.24 -2.97
N GLY A 198 -6.13 -13.29 -4.28
CA GLY A 198 -7.01 -12.75 -5.32
C GLY A 198 -8.39 -13.42 -5.42
N ASP A 199 -8.61 -14.55 -4.75
CA ASP A 199 -9.93 -15.16 -4.56
C ASP A 199 -10.75 -14.50 -3.44
N ILE A 200 -10.09 -13.80 -2.51
CA ILE A 200 -10.73 -13.08 -1.39
C ILE A 200 -10.83 -11.59 -1.68
N PHE A 201 -9.73 -10.99 -2.17
CA PHE A 201 -9.62 -9.56 -2.40
C PHE A 201 -9.65 -9.23 -3.89
N SER A 202 -10.30 -8.13 -4.23
CA SER A 202 -10.29 -7.57 -5.59
C SER A 202 -9.19 -6.55 -5.78
N GLU A 203 -8.96 -5.72 -4.76
CA GLU A 203 -8.06 -4.58 -4.79
C GLU A 203 -7.32 -4.46 -3.47
N VAL A 204 -6.03 -4.17 -3.53
CA VAL A 204 -5.19 -3.85 -2.36
C VAL A 204 -4.60 -2.47 -2.56
N VAL A 205 -4.99 -1.51 -1.72
CA VAL A 205 -4.46 -0.15 -1.73
C VAL A 205 -3.69 0.11 -0.45
N LEU A 206 -2.41 0.47 -0.60
CA LEU A 206 -1.48 0.66 0.51
C LEU A 206 -0.82 2.03 0.40
N LEU A 207 -0.62 2.66 1.55
CA LEU A 207 0.35 3.74 1.68
C LEU A 207 1.69 3.14 2.13
N LEU A 208 2.72 3.32 1.29
CA LEU A 208 4.08 2.79 1.48
C LEU A 208 5.11 3.92 1.49
N GLN A 209 6.35 3.63 1.88
CA GLN A 209 7.47 4.56 1.60
C GLN A 209 7.64 4.74 0.09
N GLU A 210 7.99 5.96 -0.33
CA GLU A 210 8.16 6.32 -1.74
C GLU A 210 9.10 5.36 -2.49
N GLU A 211 10.30 5.14 -1.95
CA GLU A 211 11.29 4.23 -2.54
C GLU A 211 10.73 2.81 -2.71
N THR A 212 9.94 2.35 -1.74
CA THR A 212 9.33 1.02 -1.80
C THR A 212 8.23 0.98 -2.87
N ALA A 213 7.39 2.02 -2.96
CA ALA A 213 6.37 2.13 -3.99
C ALA A 213 6.96 2.18 -5.40
N VAL A 214 7.96 3.04 -5.62
CA VAL A 214 8.69 3.14 -6.90
C VAL A 214 9.31 1.80 -7.25
N ARG A 215 9.99 1.15 -6.30
CA ARG A 215 10.60 -0.16 -6.53
C ARG A 215 9.58 -1.22 -6.93
N LEU A 216 8.39 -1.24 -6.32
CA LEU A 216 7.41 -2.30 -6.57
C LEU A 216 6.63 -2.11 -7.85
N VAL A 217 6.33 -0.86 -8.19
CA VAL A 217 5.31 -0.50 -9.19
C VAL A 217 5.89 0.14 -10.43
N VAL A 218 6.92 0.98 -10.27
CA VAL A 218 7.46 1.80 -11.36
C VAL A 218 8.74 1.19 -11.97
N SER A 219 9.42 0.31 -11.24
CA SER A 219 10.69 -0.26 -11.69
C SER A 219 10.57 -0.93 -13.06
N SER A 220 11.50 -0.62 -13.95
CA SER A 220 11.61 -1.22 -15.28
C SER A 220 12.69 -2.30 -15.31
N LEU A 221 12.71 -3.08 -16.39
CA LEU A 221 13.78 -4.05 -16.62
C LEU A 221 15.13 -3.33 -16.71
N ARG A 222 16.19 -4.07 -16.35
CA ARG A 222 17.60 -3.61 -16.41
C ARG A 222 17.92 -2.45 -15.48
N THR A 223 17.07 -2.16 -14.48
CA THR A 223 17.40 -1.18 -13.44
C THR A 223 17.90 -1.85 -12.16
N PRO A 224 18.70 -1.15 -11.34
CA PRO A 224 19.14 -1.65 -10.06
C PRO A 224 18.00 -1.94 -9.08
N GLU A 225 16.78 -1.49 -9.31
CA GLU A 225 15.63 -1.68 -8.43
C GLU A 225 14.85 -2.96 -8.74
N TYR A 226 14.99 -3.52 -9.96
CA TYR A 226 14.29 -4.73 -10.36
C TYR A 226 14.80 -5.96 -9.61
N ARG A 227 13.88 -6.68 -8.96
CA ARG A 227 14.14 -7.73 -7.96
C ARG A 227 13.09 -8.85 -8.06
N PRO A 228 13.29 -9.98 -7.36
CA PRO A 228 12.29 -11.05 -7.29
C PRO A 228 10.89 -10.59 -6.88
N ILE A 229 10.81 -9.56 -6.04
CA ILE A 229 9.52 -9.01 -5.59
C ILE A 229 8.71 -8.40 -6.75
N ASN A 230 9.36 -7.89 -7.79
CA ASN A 230 8.66 -7.36 -8.97
C ASN A 230 7.99 -8.48 -9.76
N VAL A 231 8.67 -9.62 -9.94
CA VAL A 231 8.09 -10.81 -10.56
C VAL A 231 6.91 -11.31 -9.70
N PHE A 232 7.07 -11.33 -8.38
CA PHE A 232 6.00 -11.70 -7.44
C PHE A 232 4.77 -10.79 -7.54
N VAL A 233 4.96 -9.47 -7.52
CA VAL A 233 3.86 -8.49 -7.63
C VAL A 233 3.11 -8.66 -8.96
N ASN A 234 3.85 -8.71 -10.07
CA ASN A 234 3.24 -8.84 -11.41
C ASN A 234 2.58 -10.21 -11.64
N PHE A 235 3.05 -11.27 -10.96
CA PHE A 235 2.43 -12.60 -11.03
C PHE A 235 1.00 -12.57 -10.48
N TYR A 236 0.78 -11.88 -9.36
CA TYR A 236 -0.48 -11.90 -8.63
C TYR A 236 -1.38 -10.68 -8.88
N SER A 237 -0.86 -9.60 -9.45
CA SER A 237 -1.60 -8.34 -9.55
C SER A 237 -1.15 -7.49 -10.73
N ASP A 238 -1.94 -6.46 -11.01
CA ASP A 238 -1.57 -5.33 -11.85
C ASP A 238 -1.32 -4.11 -10.94
N PRO A 239 -0.05 -3.74 -10.68
CA PRO A 239 0.30 -2.66 -9.78
C PRO A 239 0.17 -1.28 -10.43
N GLU A 240 -0.27 -0.27 -9.67
CA GLU A 240 -0.36 1.12 -10.15
C GLU A 240 0.06 2.13 -9.07
N TYR A 241 0.87 3.11 -9.48
CA TYR A 241 1.32 4.19 -8.62
C TYR A 241 0.28 5.32 -8.71
N LYS A 242 -0.38 5.64 -7.59
CA LYS A 242 -1.52 6.56 -7.60
C LYS A 242 -1.11 8.00 -7.34
N LEU A 243 -0.38 8.25 -6.26
CA LEU A 243 0.07 9.60 -5.88
C LEU A 243 1.18 9.57 -4.83
N GLU A 244 2.01 10.61 -4.85
CA GLU A 244 3.00 10.90 -3.82
C GLU A 244 2.37 11.63 -2.63
N VAL A 245 2.81 11.29 -1.42
CA VAL A 245 2.35 11.81 -0.15
C VAL A 245 3.53 12.39 0.63
N PRO A 246 3.61 13.73 0.77
CA PRO A 246 4.68 14.36 1.52
C PRO A 246 4.68 13.92 2.99
N ARG A 247 5.87 13.63 3.52
CA ARG A 247 6.10 13.20 4.91
C ARG A 247 5.58 14.18 5.97
N THR A 248 5.38 15.44 5.61
CA THR A 248 4.80 16.48 6.48
C THR A 248 3.34 16.20 6.86
N ASN A 249 2.67 15.28 6.16
CA ASN A 249 1.31 14.84 6.49
C ASN A 249 1.26 13.83 7.66
N PHE A 250 2.39 13.49 8.29
CA PHE A 250 2.44 12.47 9.34
C PHE A 250 2.97 12.99 10.68
N PHE A 251 2.52 12.37 11.76
CA PHE A 251 3.10 12.53 13.09
C PHE A 251 3.39 11.18 13.77
N PRO A 252 4.61 10.95 14.27
CA PRO A 252 5.82 11.75 14.03
C PRO A 252 6.14 11.77 12.54
N GLN A 253 6.81 12.82 12.06
CA GLN A 253 7.21 12.90 10.66
C GLN A 253 8.26 11.81 10.35
N PRO A 254 8.08 10.99 9.32
CA PRO A 254 9.08 10.03 8.88
C PRO A 254 10.27 10.72 8.19
N ASN A 255 11.33 9.94 7.93
CA ASN A 255 12.54 10.44 7.28
C ASN A 255 12.39 10.56 5.75
N VAL A 256 11.42 9.86 5.18
CA VAL A 256 11.18 9.77 3.74
C VAL A 256 9.71 10.07 3.46
N ASP A 257 9.44 10.50 2.23
CA ASP A 257 8.08 10.63 1.71
C ASP A 257 7.44 9.26 1.49
N ALA A 258 6.15 9.27 1.24
CA ALA A 258 5.32 8.09 1.05
C ALA A 258 4.56 8.17 -0.27
N ALA A 259 3.95 7.06 -0.67
CA ALA A 259 3.09 6.98 -1.85
C ALA A 259 1.85 6.14 -1.56
N VAL A 260 0.76 6.45 -2.24
CA VAL A 260 -0.36 5.53 -2.40
C VAL A 260 -0.13 4.68 -3.64
N VAL A 261 -0.19 3.37 -3.47
CA VAL A 261 -0.14 2.37 -4.55
C VAL A 261 -1.36 1.47 -4.49
N SER A 262 -1.80 0.98 -5.65
CA SER A 262 -2.84 -0.02 -5.75
C SER A 262 -2.33 -1.28 -6.44
N PHE A 263 -2.95 -2.41 -6.12
CA PHE A 263 -2.69 -3.71 -6.71
C PHE A 263 -4.04 -4.35 -7.01
N LYS A 264 -4.43 -4.32 -8.28
CA LYS A 264 -5.61 -5.04 -8.74
C LYS A 264 -5.28 -6.51 -8.78
N LEU A 265 -5.91 -7.32 -7.94
CA LEU A 265 -5.56 -8.73 -7.81
C LEU A 265 -6.16 -9.58 -8.93
N LYS A 266 -5.33 -10.45 -9.48
CA LYS A 266 -5.73 -11.46 -10.46
C LYS A 266 -6.51 -12.57 -9.76
N LEU A 267 -7.51 -13.13 -10.40
CA LEU A 267 -8.11 -14.38 -9.95
C LEU A 267 -7.09 -15.52 -10.06
N PRO A 268 -7.21 -16.58 -9.25
CA PRO A 268 -6.36 -17.76 -9.39
C PRO A 268 -6.35 -18.36 -10.81
N SER A 269 -7.45 -18.28 -11.53
CA SER A 269 -7.56 -18.72 -12.92
C SER A 269 -6.78 -17.85 -13.92
N GLU A 270 -6.41 -16.64 -13.54
CA GLU A 270 -5.67 -15.67 -14.35
C GLU A 270 -4.17 -15.68 -14.05
N TYR A 271 -3.72 -16.44 -13.05
CA TYR A 271 -2.30 -16.55 -12.73
C TYR A 271 -1.52 -17.17 -13.91
N PRO A 272 -0.27 -16.72 -14.14
CA PRO A 272 0.59 -17.34 -15.15
C PRO A 272 0.73 -18.85 -14.93
N GLN A 273 0.63 -19.62 -16.02
CA GLN A 273 0.64 -21.07 -15.95
C GLN A 273 2.06 -21.60 -15.73
N VAL A 274 2.30 -22.14 -14.54
CA VAL A 274 3.57 -22.76 -14.13
C VAL A 274 3.27 -24.10 -13.46
N SER A 275 4.15 -25.10 -13.64
CA SER A 275 3.95 -26.44 -13.05
C SER A 275 3.78 -26.42 -11.52
N SER A 276 4.49 -25.51 -10.85
CA SER A 276 4.33 -25.25 -9.42
C SER A 276 4.73 -23.82 -9.09
N THR A 277 3.82 -23.07 -8.47
CA THR A 277 4.08 -21.71 -7.98
C THR A 277 5.26 -21.66 -7.01
N LYS A 278 5.42 -22.71 -6.18
CA LYS A 278 6.53 -22.83 -5.23
C LYS A 278 7.87 -23.01 -5.96
N SER A 279 7.91 -23.91 -6.95
CA SER A 279 9.10 -24.13 -7.79
C SER A 279 9.45 -22.84 -8.55
N PHE A 280 8.47 -22.20 -9.16
CA PHE A 280 8.63 -20.96 -9.91
C PHE A 280 9.30 -19.86 -9.07
N PHE A 281 8.74 -19.54 -7.90
CA PHE A 281 9.35 -18.51 -7.04
C PHE A 281 10.69 -18.95 -6.45
N SER A 282 10.92 -20.25 -6.22
CA SER A 282 12.24 -20.74 -5.85
C SER A 282 13.27 -20.45 -6.94
N MET A 283 12.94 -20.75 -8.20
CA MET A 283 13.79 -20.47 -9.36
C MET A 283 14.05 -18.97 -9.52
N VAL A 284 12.99 -18.14 -9.44
CA VAL A 284 13.12 -16.68 -9.52
C VAL A 284 14.02 -16.16 -8.41
N ASN A 285 13.86 -16.59 -7.16
CA ASN A 285 14.75 -16.15 -6.07
C ASN A 285 16.20 -16.57 -6.33
N SER A 286 16.42 -17.82 -6.74
CA SER A 286 17.76 -18.30 -7.08
C SER A 286 18.43 -17.52 -8.20
N ALA A 287 17.66 -17.07 -9.21
CA ALA A 287 18.17 -16.27 -10.31
C ALA A 287 18.87 -14.99 -9.80
N PHE A 288 18.27 -14.32 -8.81
CA PHE A 288 18.74 -13.04 -8.26
C PHE A 288 19.70 -13.14 -7.06
N ASN A 289 20.10 -14.35 -6.62
CA ASN A 289 20.96 -14.53 -5.44
C ASN A 289 22.32 -13.80 -5.55
N GLU A 290 22.92 -13.79 -6.74
CA GLU A 290 24.21 -13.14 -6.99
C GLU A 290 24.06 -11.98 -7.97
N LYS A 291 24.46 -10.78 -7.54
CA LYS A 291 24.39 -9.58 -8.37
C LYS A 291 25.24 -9.74 -9.65
N ARG A 292 24.66 -9.39 -10.80
CA ARG A 292 25.32 -9.35 -12.12
C ARG A 292 25.70 -10.72 -12.70
N LYS A 293 25.27 -11.83 -12.08
CA LYS A 293 25.53 -13.19 -12.56
C LYS A 293 24.55 -13.56 -13.69
N MET A 294 25.05 -14.25 -14.70
CA MET A 294 24.22 -14.76 -15.81
C MET A 294 23.31 -15.90 -15.33
N LEU A 295 22.11 -16.03 -15.90
CA LEU A 295 21.13 -17.05 -15.50
C LEU A 295 21.67 -18.47 -15.55
N ARG A 296 22.42 -18.80 -16.62
CA ARG A 296 23.13 -20.07 -16.79
C ARG A 296 24.12 -20.43 -15.68
N LYS A 297 24.55 -19.43 -14.89
CA LYS A 297 25.41 -19.61 -13.72
C LYS A 297 24.61 -19.58 -12.42
N SER A 298 23.54 -18.79 -12.34
CA SER A 298 22.69 -18.70 -11.15
C SER A 298 21.81 -19.94 -10.95
N LEU A 299 21.37 -20.59 -12.04
CA LEU A 299 20.40 -21.69 -12.02
C LEU A 299 21.01 -23.09 -12.15
N GLN A 300 22.33 -23.23 -12.02
CA GLN A 300 23.05 -24.52 -12.22
C GLN A 300 22.67 -25.64 -11.24
N HIS A 301 22.03 -25.29 -10.13
CA HIS A 301 21.52 -26.25 -9.16
C HIS A 301 20.19 -26.89 -9.59
N ILE A 302 19.53 -26.35 -10.63
CA ILE A 302 18.27 -26.86 -11.19
C ILE A 302 18.56 -27.76 -12.40
N CYS A 303 19.38 -27.27 -13.33
CA CYS A 303 19.76 -27.99 -14.55
C CYS A 303 21.15 -27.52 -15.02
N THR A 304 21.70 -28.19 -16.03
CA THR A 304 23.04 -27.88 -16.54
C THR A 304 23.09 -26.50 -17.22
N SER A 305 24.27 -25.88 -17.27
CA SER A 305 24.47 -24.60 -17.97
C SER A 305 24.02 -24.66 -19.43
N LEU A 306 24.22 -25.80 -20.09
CA LEU A 306 23.85 -26.00 -21.49
C LEU A 306 22.32 -26.03 -21.68
N GLU A 307 21.61 -26.81 -20.85
CA GLU A 307 20.13 -26.84 -20.86
C GLU A 307 19.53 -25.44 -20.63
N ILE A 308 20.12 -24.63 -19.75
CA ILE A 308 19.67 -23.25 -19.51
C ILE A 308 19.92 -22.35 -20.72
N GLU A 309 21.09 -22.44 -21.34
CA GLU A 309 21.44 -21.65 -22.54
C GLU A 309 20.53 -22.00 -23.73
N GLU A 310 20.24 -23.28 -23.93
CA GLU A 310 19.30 -23.77 -24.94
C GLU A 310 17.87 -23.26 -24.67
N ALA A 311 17.41 -23.37 -23.42
CA ALA A 311 16.09 -22.88 -23.02
C ALA A 311 15.95 -21.37 -23.25
N LEU A 312 16.94 -20.55 -22.83
CA LEU A 312 16.97 -19.11 -23.07
C LEU A 312 16.89 -18.78 -24.56
N THR A 313 17.69 -19.47 -25.38
CA THR A 313 17.71 -19.26 -26.83
C THR A 313 16.36 -19.62 -27.46
N SER A 314 15.72 -20.70 -27.01
CA SER A 314 14.42 -21.14 -27.53
C SER A 314 13.28 -20.14 -27.28
N ILE A 315 13.39 -19.32 -26.23
CA ILE A 315 12.40 -18.28 -25.89
C ILE A 315 12.80 -16.89 -26.41
N GLY A 316 13.85 -16.81 -27.24
CA GLY A 316 14.30 -15.59 -27.91
C GLY A 316 15.24 -14.71 -27.07
N LEU A 317 15.83 -15.24 -26.00
CA LEU A 317 16.79 -14.53 -25.15
C LEU A 317 18.23 -14.95 -25.45
N LEU A 318 19.19 -14.16 -24.95
CA LEU A 318 20.61 -14.47 -25.09
C LEU A 318 21.03 -15.53 -24.06
N ALA A 319 21.92 -16.45 -24.44
CA ALA A 319 22.57 -17.40 -23.51
C ALA A 319 23.28 -16.71 -22.32
N THR A 320 23.65 -15.43 -22.50
CA THR A 320 24.30 -14.59 -21.50
C THR A 320 23.33 -13.73 -20.69
N SER A 321 22.01 -13.90 -20.87
CA SER A 321 21.01 -13.06 -20.21
C SER A 321 21.10 -13.14 -18.69
N ARG A 322 20.78 -12.00 -18.07
CA ARG A 322 20.77 -11.82 -16.61
C ARG A 322 19.33 -11.70 -16.09
N PRO A 323 19.09 -12.03 -14.81
CA PRO A 323 17.73 -12.01 -14.23
C PRO A 323 17.00 -10.67 -14.42
N GLU A 324 17.70 -9.54 -14.29
CA GLU A 324 17.13 -8.20 -14.45
C GLU A 324 16.70 -7.87 -15.89
N GLU A 325 17.04 -8.70 -16.87
CA GLU A 325 16.68 -8.52 -18.28
C GLU A 325 15.37 -9.25 -18.65
N LEU A 326 14.86 -10.12 -17.78
CA LEU A 326 13.69 -10.97 -18.06
C LEU A 326 12.39 -10.34 -17.58
N THR A 327 11.36 -10.39 -18.42
CA THR A 327 9.98 -10.14 -18.04
C THR A 327 9.42 -11.29 -17.19
N LEU A 328 8.24 -11.08 -16.59
CA LEU A 328 7.49 -12.16 -15.95
C LEU A 328 7.21 -13.32 -16.92
N ASP A 329 6.80 -13.01 -18.15
CA ASP A 329 6.49 -14.01 -19.18
C ASP A 329 7.75 -14.81 -19.57
N ASP A 330 8.90 -14.15 -19.68
CA ASP A 330 10.18 -14.83 -19.90
C ASP A 330 10.53 -15.80 -18.77
N PHE A 331 10.34 -15.39 -17.51
CA PHE A 331 10.54 -16.27 -16.37
C PHE A 331 9.60 -17.48 -16.39
N VAL A 332 8.33 -17.29 -16.77
CA VAL A 332 7.34 -18.38 -16.85
C VAL A 332 7.72 -19.37 -17.94
N LYS A 333 8.07 -18.88 -19.14
CA LYS A 333 8.53 -19.73 -20.24
C LYS A 333 9.80 -20.48 -19.87
N LEU A 334 10.80 -19.79 -19.31
CA LEU A 334 12.05 -20.40 -18.86
C LEU A 334 11.78 -21.50 -17.83
N HIS A 335 10.96 -21.21 -16.81
CA HIS A 335 10.58 -22.18 -15.78
C HIS A 335 9.98 -23.44 -16.40
N ASN A 336 9.02 -23.30 -17.31
CA ASN A 336 8.32 -24.45 -17.89
C ASN A 336 9.22 -25.31 -18.80
N LEU A 337 10.33 -24.77 -19.29
CA LEU A 337 11.32 -25.52 -20.06
C LEU A 337 12.33 -26.27 -19.18
N ILE A 338 12.69 -25.71 -18.02
CA ILE A 338 13.80 -26.24 -17.20
C ILE A 338 13.35 -26.92 -15.91
N ALA A 339 12.14 -26.65 -15.43
CA ALA A 339 11.58 -27.32 -14.27
C ALA A 339 11.13 -28.72 -14.69
N LYS A 340 11.93 -29.73 -14.31
CA LYS A 340 11.53 -31.14 -14.37
C LYS A 340 10.52 -31.38 -13.22
N GLU A 341 9.44 -32.11 -13.51
CA GLU A 341 8.36 -32.41 -12.55
C GLU A 341 8.84 -32.96 -11.20
#